data_AF-A0A090QMD0-F1
#
_entry.id   AF-A0A090QMD0-F1
#
_cell.length_a   1.000
_cell.length_b   1.000
_cell.length_c   1.000
_cell.angle_alpha   90.00
_cell.angle_beta   90.00
_cell.angle_gamma   90.00
#
_symmetry.space_group_name_H-M   'P 1'
#
loop_
_entity.id
_entity.type
_entity.pdbx_description
1 polymer ?
#
loop_
_entity_poly.entity_id
_entity_poly.type
_entity_poly.pdbx_seq_one_letter_code
_entity_poly.pdbx_strand_id
1 'polypeptide(L)'
;MELTKAKIEEFKDDIEGLTGYSLIVKEIEENLPKNPDISIESCKSLIEGLCKKSLELISDKYNDDIQVRRNCEGKMTYLVRMAFDEVYRTGFERDLHMSLYKIIKNKDRIDSLIASATSEMQKNAKKAVDKITAIRHDRGDISHGRIYPKPTESELHLANSIQSITDGICSFMIHELAIQYEIKKEEDKKLVYKKEEEYNEWLDDQNDNLITKIDFSRLLFDNSYEKYEEIYYAEYQDHLLTLEGEDAEDSADTQPVVEAVQKEIISLVNTFDEKTFWTEERLEKLKAYALSQDLYEDKLKSFIEDYYFSGIEPRRDKVYEVMKYPPSLADRRTVLLVVTEFAIEFAEELKNS
;
A
#
# COMPACT_ATOMS: atom_id res chain seq x y z
N MET A 1 -19.98 -21.69 -4.54
CA MET A 1 -19.45 -20.36 -4.18
C MET A 1 -19.64 -20.14 -2.67
N GLU A 2 -19.30 -21.13 -1.85
CA GLU A 2 -19.63 -21.10 -0.42
C GLU A 2 -18.69 -20.17 0.36
N LEU A 3 -17.42 -20.13 -0.02
CA LEU A 3 -16.43 -19.26 0.63
C LEU A 3 -16.77 -17.78 0.38
N THR A 4 -17.11 -17.45 -0.86
CA THR A 4 -17.53 -16.09 -1.26
C THR A 4 -18.85 -15.70 -0.58
N LYS A 5 -19.85 -16.60 -0.52
CA LYS A 5 -21.10 -16.32 0.21
C LYS A 5 -20.85 -16.06 1.69
N ALA A 6 -20.02 -16.89 2.33
CA ALA A 6 -19.64 -16.70 3.72
C ALA A 6 -18.96 -15.34 3.95
N LYS A 7 -18.00 -14.94 3.11
CA LYS A 7 -17.32 -13.64 3.26
C LYS A 7 -18.16 -12.43 2.86
N ILE A 8 -19.14 -12.57 1.96
CA ILE A 8 -20.15 -11.52 1.74
C ILE A 8 -20.99 -11.35 3.00
N GLU A 9 -21.50 -12.44 3.59
CA GLU A 9 -22.35 -12.36 4.79
C GLU A 9 -21.57 -11.90 6.05
N GLU A 10 -20.27 -12.20 6.13
CA GLU A 10 -19.36 -11.78 7.21
C GLU A 10 -19.09 -10.26 7.21
N PHE A 11 -18.91 -9.64 6.03
CA PHE A 11 -18.51 -8.22 5.88
C PHE A 11 -19.57 -7.33 5.22
N LYS A 12 -20.83 -7.80 5.15
CA LYS A 12 -21.96 -7.10 4.48
C LYS A 12 -22.28 -5.72 5.06
N ASP A 13 -22.03 -5.55 6.36
CA ASP A 13 -22.39 -4.34 7.12
C ASP A 13 -21.19 -3.37 7.18
N ASP A 14 -19.96 -3.87 7.00
CA ASP A 14 -18.71 -3.08 7.00
C ASP A 14 -18.40 -2.44 5.63
N ILE A 15 -18.79 -3.11 4.53
CA ILE A 15 -18.56 -2.70 3.14
C ILE A 15 -19.89 -2.43 2.45
N GLU A 16 -20.23 -1.15 2.27
CA GLU A 16 -21.46 -0.73 1.60
C GLU A 16 -21.59 -1.33 0.19
N GLY A 17 -22.72 -2.01 -0.06
CA GLY A 17 -23.06 -2.60 -1.35
C GLY A 17 -22.48 -3.99 -1.62
N LEU A 18 -21.69 -4.58 -0.70
CA LEU A 18 -21.11 -5.91 -0.84
C LEU A 18 -22.17 -7.01 -1.09
N THR A 19 -23.36 -6.86 -0.50
CA THR A 19 -24.51 -7.76 -0.70
C THR A 19 -24.98 -7.86 -2.16
N GLY A 20 -24.69 -6.86 -3.01
CA GLY A 20 -25.01 -6.89 -4.43
C GLY A 20 -24.31 -8.04 -5.19
N TYR A 21 -23.11 -8.44 -4.75
CA TYR A 21 -22.36 -9.53 -5.39
C TYR A 21 -23.02 -10.91 -5.20
N SER A 22 -23.89 -11.08 -4.18
CA SER A 22 -24.68 -12.30 -3.98
C SER A 22 -25.60 -12.62 -5.17
N LEU A 23 -26.01 -11.62 -5.95
CA LEU A 23 -26.79 -11.83 -7.18
C LEU A 23 -25.94 -12.51 -8.27
N ILE A 24 -24.72 -12.02 -8.48
CA ILE A 24 -23.78 -12.61 -9.46
C ILE A 24 -23.36 -14.01 -9.01
N VAL A 25 -23.11 -14.20 -7.71
CA VAL A 25 -22.80 -15.51 -7.12
C VAL A 25 -23.93 -16.52 -7.34
N LYS A 26 -25.19 -16.10 -7.14
CA LYS A 26 -26.37 -16.92 -7.45
C LYS A 26 -26.45 -17.24 -8.94
N GLU A 27 -26.18 -16.29 -9.83
CA GLU A 27 -26.22 -16.52 -11.29
C GLU A 27 -25.13 -17.49 -11.78
N ILE A 28 -23.94 -17.48 -11.16
CA ILE A 28 -22.90 -18.51 -11.35
C ILE A 28 -23.47 -19.88 -10.98
N GLU A 29 -24.00 -20.03 -9.75
CA GLU A 29 -24.48 -21.33 -9.25
C GLU A 29 -25.69 -21.87 -10.02
N GLU A 30 -26.63 -21.00 -10.41
CA GLU A 30 -27.81 -21.41 -11.18
C GLU A 30 -27.50 -21.75 -12.64
N ASN A 31 -26.47 -21.15 -13.25
CA ASN A 31 -26.06 -21.47 -14.62
C ASN A 31 -25.08 -22.63 -14.72
N LEU A 32 -24.28 -22.91 -13.69
CA LEU A 32 -23.25 -23.95 -13.69
C LEU A 32 -23.69 -25.29 -14.34
N PRO A 33 -24.83 -25.93 -13.94
CA PRO A 33 -25.29 -27.17 -14.55
C PRO A 33 -26.16 -27.00 -15.82
N LYS A 34 -26.45 -25.77 -16.25
CA LYS A 34 -27.38 -25.46 -17.37
C LYS A 34 -26.65 -24.88 -18.58
N ASN A 35 -25.80 -23.88 -18.34
CA ASN A 35 -25.08 -23.08 -19.32
C ASN A 35 -23.65 -22.83 -18.78
N PRO A 36 -22.72 -23.80 -18.86
CA PRO A 36 -21.37 -23.69 -18.28
C PRO A 36 -20.61 -22.42 -18.72
N ASP A 37 -20.74 -22.01 -19.98
CA ASP A 37 -20.14 -20.78 -20.51
C ASP A 37 -20.67 -19.50 -19.83
N ILE A 38 -21.96 -19.45 -19.44
CA ILE A 38 -22.53 -18.30 -18.71
C ILE A 38 -21.95 -18.26 -17.29
N SER A 39 -21.88 -19.42 -16.62
CA SER A 39 -21.27 -19.51 -15.28
C SER A 39 -19.82 -18.99 -15.27
N ILE A 40 -19.04 -19.25 -16.32
CA ILE A 40 -17.66 -18.77 -16.48
C ILE A 40 -17.60 -17.25 -16.68
N GLU A 41 -18.49 -16.67 -17.50
CA GLU A 41 -18.55 -15.22 -17.73
C GLU A 41 -19.06 -14.46 -16.49
N SER A 42 -19.99 -15.03 -15.72
CA SER A 42 -20.40 -14.50 -14.41
C SER A 42 -19.27 -14.58 -13.38
N CYS A 43 -18.46 -15.65 -13.37
CA CYS A 43 -17.24 -15.74 -12.53
C CYS A 43 -16.24 -14.62 -12.84
N LYS A 44 -16.00 -14.34 -14.12
CA LYS A 44 -15.18 -13.20 -14.56
C LYS A 44 -15.79 -11.86 -14.11
N SER A 45 -17.11 -11.70 -14.26
CA SER A 45 -17.83 -10.46 -13.90
C SER A 45 -17.77 -10.16 -12.40
N LEU A 46 -17.85 -11.19 -11.55
CA LEU A 46 -17.67 -11.10 -10.10
C LEU A 46 -16.26 -10.58 -9.75
N ILE A 47 -15.21 -11.15 -10.36
CA ILE A 47 -13.82 -10.69 -10.17
C ILE A 47 -13.67 -9.23 -10.64
N GLU A 48 -14.25 -8.86 -11.78
CA GLU A 48 -14.17 -7.48 -12.30
C GLU A 48 -14.79 -6.47 -11.32
N GLY A 49 -16.00 -6.77 -10.83
CA GLY A 49 -16.73 -5.91 -9.92
C GLY A 49 -16.05 -5.77 -8.56
N LEU A 50 -15.54 -6.87 -8.00
CA LEU A 50 -14.76 -6.82 -6.75
C LEU A 50 -13.46 -6.03 -6.91
N CYS A 51 -12.72 -6.21 -8.02
CA CYS A 51 -11.50 -5.42 -8.27
C CYS A 51 -11.78 -3.92 -8.35
N LYS A 52 -12.89 -3.51 -8.97
CA LYS A 52 -13.31 -2.11 -9.04
C LYS A 52 -13.67 -1.58 -7.66
N LYS A 53 -14.54 -2.26 -6.93
CA LYS A 53 -14.97 -1.86 -5.58
C LYS A 53 -13.79 -1.78 -4.60
N SER A 54 -12.81 -2.68 -4.71
CA SER A 54 -11.57 -2.58 -3.94
C SER A 54 -10.76 -1.31 -4.23
N LEU A 55 -10.60 -0.94 -5.50
CA LEU A 55 -9.87 0.27 -5.88
C LEU A 55 -10.65 1.56 -5.58
N GLU A 56 -11.97 1.54 -5.75
CA GLU A 56 -12.86 2.66 -5.41
C GLU A 56 -12.82 3.01 -3.92
N LEU A 57 -12.64 2.01 -3.05
CA LEU A 57 -12.50 2.24 -1.60
C LEU A 57 -11.05 2.57 -1.21
N ILE A 58 -10.07 1.78 -1.66
CA ILE A 58 -8.69 1.84 -1.11
C ILE A 58 -7.78 2.81 -1.87
N SER A 59 -7.83 2.87 -3.21
CA SER A 59 -6.78 3.53 -4.01
C SER A 59 -7.15 4.96 -4.43
N ASP A 60 -6.59 5.97 -3.73
CA ASP A 60 -6.77 7.39 -4.08
C ASP A 60 -6.30 7.69 -5.50
N LYS A 61 -5.20 7.06 -5.90
CA LYS A 61 -4.67 7.11 -7.26
C LYS A 61 -5.67 6.64 -8.32
N TYR A 62 -6.51 5.66 -8.02
CA TYR A 62 -7.61 5.26 -8.89
C TYR A 62 -8.77 6.27 -8.84
N ASN A 63 -9.06 6.83 -7.67
CA ASN A 63 -10.13 7.82 -7.47
C ASN A 63 -9.81 9.21 -8.05
N ASP A 64 -8.54 9.56 -8.21
CA ASP A 64 -8.07 10.83 -8.77
C ASP A 64 -7.72 10.70 -10.26
N ASP A 65 -6.87 9.74 -10.65
CA ASP A 65 -6.37 9.67 -12.02
C ASP A 65 -7.39 9.06 -13.00
N ILE A 66 -7.98 9.92 -13.82
CA ILE A 66 -8.92 9.56 -14.90
C ILE A 66 -8.26 8.63 -15.93
N GLN A 67 -6.95 8.75 -16.20
CA GLN A 67 -6.24 7.83 -17.08
C GLN A 67 -5.94 6.49 -16.41
N VAL A 68 -5.77 6.42 -15.09
CA VAL A 68 -5.73 5.13 -14.37
C VAL A 68 -7.06 4.40 -14.54
N ARG A 69 -8.20 5.06 -14.27
CA ARG A 69 -9.54 4.49 -14.48
C ARG A 69 -9.75 3.99 -15.91
N ARG A 70 -9.45 4.83 -16.92
CA ARG A 70 -9.50 4.45 -18.35
C ARG A 70 -8.53 3.33 -18.76
N ASN A 71 -7.48 3.08 -17.96
CA ASN A 71 -6.60 1.93 -18.17
C ASN A 71 -7.10 0.66 -17.47
N CYS A 72 -7.93 0.76 -16.42
CA CYS A 72 -8.66 -0.37 -15.85
C CYS A 72 -9.88 -0.75 -16.70
N GLU A 73 -10.60 0.24 -17.23
CA GLU A 73 -11.72 0.07 -18.17
C GLU A 73 -11.31 -0.78 -19.38
N GLY A 74 -12.05 -1.87 -19.64
CA GLY A 74 -11.81 -2.78 -20.76
C GLY A 74 -10.53 -3.63 -20.69
N LYS A 75 -9.60 -3.36 -19.76
CA LYS A 75 -8.33 -4.09 -19.61
C LYS A 75 -8.28 -4.83 -18.27
N MET A 76 -9.12 -5.85 -18.12
CA MET A 76 -9.19 -6.72 -16.93
C MET A 76 -7.82 -7.07 -16.31
N THR A 77 -6.79 -7.37 -17.11
CA THR A 77 -5.46 -7.75 -16.58
C THR A 77 -4.70 -6.57 -15.94
N TYR A 78 -5.00 -5.32 -16.32
CA TYR A 78 -4.49 -4.13 -15.65
C TYR A 78 -5.30 -3.83 -14.38
N LEU A 79 -6.64 -3.89 -14.47
CA LEU A 79 -7.56 -3.77 -13.32
C LEU A 79 -7.23 -4.77 -12.20
N VAL A 80 -7.20 -6.07 -12.51
CA VAL A 80 -6.88 -7.13 -11.54
C VAL A 80 -5.46 -6.95 -10.99
N ARG A 81 -4.48 -6.59 -11.85
CA ARG A 81 -3.14 -6.29 -11.34
C ARG A 81 -3.16 -5.14 -10.34
N MET A 82 -3.81 -4.02 -10.67
CA MET A 82 -3.83 -2.83 -9.83
C MET A 82 -4.54 -3.08 -8.51
N ALA A 83 -5.73 -3.71 -8.53
CA ALA A 83 -6.42 -4.12 -7.30
C ALA A 83 -5.53 -5.01 -6.42
N PHE A 84 -4.75 -5.93 -7.01
CA PHE A 84 -3.89 -6.84 -6.24
C PHE A 84 -2.53 -6.22 -5.85
N ASP A 85 -2.08 -5.15 -6.53
CA ASP A 85 -0.91 -4.34 -6.15
C ASP A 85 -1.26 -3.33 -5.02
N GLU A 86 -2.52 -2.89 -4.91
CA GLU A 86 -2.96 -1.85 -3.95
C GLU A 86 -3.68 -2.43 -2.71
N VAL A 87 -4.30 -3.62 -2.80
CA VAL A 87 -4.99 -4.26 -1.66
C VAL A 87 -4.06 -5.18 -0.85
N TYR A 88 -3.20 -5.98 -1.47
CA TYR A 88 -2.50 -7.07 -0.77
C TYR A 88 -1.17 -6.64 -0.16
N ARG A 89 -0.96 -7.06 1.10
CA ARG A 89 0.25 -6.73 1.88
C ARG A 89 1.50 -7.49 1.43
N THR A 90 1.35 -8.71 0.91
CA THR A 90 2.50 -9.51 0.48
C THR A 90 2.56 -9.69 -1.04
N GLY A 91 3.76 -9.47 -1.60
CA GLY A 91 4.02 -9.73 -3.01
C GLY A 91 3.83 -11.20 -3.40
N PHE A 92 3.95 -12.14 -2.45
CA PHE A 92 3.74 -13.57 -2.69
C PHE A 92 2.26 -13.89 -2.94
N GLU A 93 1.35 -13.40 -2.10
CA GLU A 93 -0.09 -13.61 -2.29
C GLU A 93 -0.58 -12.94 -3.59
N ARG A 94 -0.08 -11.73 -3.88
CA ARG A 94 -0.30 -11.08 -5.18
C ARG A 94 0.16 -11.96 -6.34
N ASP A 95 1.41 -12.42 -6.32
CA ASP A 95 2.00 -13.14 -7.45
C ASP A 95 1.39 -14.54 -7.65
N LEU A 96 0.97 -15.19 -6.55
CA LEU A 96 0.20 -16.44 -6.55
C LEU A 96 -1.18 -16.24 -7.20
N HIS A 97 -1.98 -15.30 -6.70
CA HIS A 97 -3.32 -15.07 -7.25
C HIS A 97 -3.28 -14.49 -8.68
N MET A 98 -2.32 -13.62 -9.00
CA MET A 98 -2.08 -13.18 -10.37
C MET A 98 -1.70 -14.34 -11.29
N SER A 99 -1.11 -15.42 -10.76
CA SER A 99 -0.85 -16.64 -11.53
C SER A 99 -2.12 -17.47 -11.72
N LEU A 100 -2.97 -17.61 -10.69
CA LEU A 100 -4.29 -18.25 -10.81
C LEU A 100 -5.20 -17.51 -11.82
N TYR A 101 -5.28 -16.19 -11.73
CA TYR A 101 -5.98 -15.35 -12.71
C TYR A 101 -5.40 -15.51 -14.13
N LYS A 102 -4.07 -15.53 -14.29
CA LYS A 102 -3.43 -15.78 -15.59
C LYS A 102 -3.77 -17.17 -16.13
N ILE A 103 -3.98 -18.18 -15.30
CA ILE A 103 -4.42 -19.52 -15.73
C ILE A 103 -5.85 -19.45 -16.27
N ILE A 104 -6.80 -18.89 -15.49
CA ILE A 104 -8.20 -18.70 -15.91
C ILE A 104 -8.29 -17.90 -17.22
N LYS A 105 -7.51 -16.81 -17.34
CA LYS A 105 -7.60 -15.87 -18.46
C LYS A 105 -6.91 -16.35 -19.75
N ASN A 106 -5.97 -17.29 -19.68
CA ASN A 106 -5.24 -17.78 -20.87
C ASN A 106 -6.00 -18.92 -21.57
N LYS A 107 -7.25 -18.66 -21.99
CA LYS A 107 -8.01 -19.60 -22.82
C LYS A 107 -7.22 -20.03 -24.04
N ASP A 108 -6.62 -19.11 -24.79
CA ASP A 108 -5.81 -19.44 -25.97
C ASP A 108 -4.61 -20.35 -25.67
N ARG A 109 -4.03 -20.27 -24.46
CA ARG A 109 -2.87 -21.10 -24.08
C ARG A 109 -3.33 -22.50 -23.64
N ILE A 110 -4.44 -22.59 -22.91
CA ILE A 110 -5.11 -23.86 -22.59
C ILE A 110 -5.59 -24.52 -23.88
N ASP A 111 -6.27 -23.79 -24.76
CA ASP A 111 -6.72 -24.24 -26.08
C ASP A 111 -5.52 -24.60 -26.98
N SER A 112 -4.36 -23.96 -26.86
CA SER A 112 -3.14 -24.39 -27.58
C SER A 112 -2.52 -25.68 -27.01
N LEU A 113 -2.62 -25.91 -25.70
CA LEU A 113 -2.17 -27.13 -25.03
C LEU A 113 -3.10 -28.30 -25.33
N ILE A 114 -4.42 -28.05 -25.30
CA ILE A 114 -5.45 -28.98 -25.77
C ILE A 114 -5.24 -29.24 -27.26
N ALA A 115 -5.13 -28.23 -28.12
CA ALA A 115 -4.88 -28.45 -29.55
C ALA A 115 -3.58 -29.20 -29.83
N SER A 116 -2.53 -29.03 -29.02
CA SER A 116 -1.28 -29.80 -29.12
C SER A 116 -1.44 -31.25 -28.64
N ALA A 117 -2.11 -31.47 -27.51
CA ALA A 117 -2.41 -32.79 -26.97
C ALA A 117 -3.41 -33.55 -27.86
N THR A 118 -4.47 -32.90 -28.32
CA THR A 118 -5.43 -33.37 -29.32
C THR A 118 -4.76 -33.58 -30.67
N SER A 119 -3.76 -32.78 -31.08
CA SER A 119 -2.99 -33.02 -32.31
C SER A 119 -2.10 -34.26 -32.19
N GLU A 120 -1.34 -34.43 -31.10
CA GLU A 120 -0.54 -35.65 -30.91
C GLU A 120 -1.42 -36.88 -30.60
N MET A 121 -2.58 -36.71 -29.94
CA MET A 121 -3.61 -37.74 -29.84
C MET A 121 -4.24 -38.05 -31.20
N GLN A 122 -4.57 -37.07 -32.03
CA GLN A 122 -5.05 -37.29 -33.41
C GLN A 122 -3.98 -37.92 -34.27
N LYS A 123 -2.70 -37.66 -34.02
CA LYS A 123 -1.55 -38.24 -34.73
C LYS A 123 -1.24 -39.66 -34.25
N ASN A 124 -1.49 -39.99 -32.99
CA ASN A 124 -1.36 -41.35 -32.46
C ASN A 124 -2.61 -42.21 -32.71
N ALA A 125 -3.79 -41.62 -32.58
CA ALA A 125 -5.05 -42.17 -33.08
C ALA A 125 -5.01 -42.30 -34.60
N LYS A 126 -4.37 -41.39 -35.36
CA LYS A 126 -4.10 -41.58 -36.79
C LYS A 126 -3.08 -42.68 -37.01
N LYS A 127 -1.96 -42.80 -36.29
CA LYS A 127 -1.07 -43.99 -36.42
C LYS A 127 -1.82 -45.30 -36.11
N ALA A 128 -2.76 -45.28 -35.16
CA ALA A 128 -3.60 -46.43 -34.83
C ALA A 128 -4.68 -46.69 -35.90
N VAL A 129 -5.33 -45.65 -36.42
CA VAL A 129 -6.33 -45.68 -37.49
C VAL A 129 -5.69 -45.96 -38.83
N ASP A 130 -4.44 -45.61 -39.09
CA ASP A 130 -3.65 -45.94 -40.27
C ASP A 130 -3.21 -47.41 -40.19
N LYS A 131 -2.92 -47.95 -38.99
CA LYS A 131 -2.74 -49.40 -38.79
C LYS A 131 -4.06 -50.17 -38.95
N ILE A 132 -5.15 -49.68 -38.35
CA ILE A 132 -6.51 -50.22 -38.55
C ILE A 132 -6.95 -50.02 -40.00
N THR A 133 -6.48 -49.00 -40.71
CA THR A 133 -6.78 -48.72 -42.13
C THR A 133 -5.87 -49.49 -43.08
N ALA A 134 -4.66 -49.89 -42.69
CA ALA A 134 -3.96 -50.98 -43.36
C ALA A 134 -4.79 -52.27 -43.24
N ILE A 135 -5.14 -52.66 -42.00
CA ILE A 135 -6.00 -53.82 -41.70
C ILE A 135 -7.40 -53.74 -42.36
N ARG A 136 -7.92 -52.53 -42.65
CA ARG A 136 -9.21 -52.22 -43.30
C ARG A 136 -9.05 -51.77 -44.77
N HIS A 137 -7.85 -51.82 -45.32
CA HIS A 137 -7.57 -51.76 -46.74
C HIS A 137 -7.35 -53.20 -47.24
N ASP A 138 -6.61 -53.99 -46.46
CA ASP A 138 -6.60 -55.45 -46.46
C ASP A 138 -8.01 -56.08 -46.21
N ARG A 139 -8.96 -55.28 -45.71
CA ARG A 139 -10.38 -55.64 -45.46
C ARG A 139 -11.37 -54.52 -45.88
N GLY A 140 -11.05 -53.81 -46.95
CA GLY A 140 -11.73 -52.62 -47.54
C GLY A 140 -13.02 -52.07 -46.91
N ASP A 141 -12.99 -50.87 -46.30
CA ASP A 141 -14.20 -50.06 -46.06
C ASP A 141 -13.97 -48.53 -45.92
N ILE A 142 -15.05 -47.73 -45.99
CA ILE A 142 -15.10 -46.25 -46.12
C ILE A 142 -16.18 -45.66 -45.14
N SER A 143 -16.70 -44.42 -45.07
CA SER A 143 -16.54 -43.12 -45.75
C SER A 143 -17.13 -41.98 -44.87
N HIS A 144 -17.05 -40.73 -45.34
CA HIS A 144 -17.85 -39.53 -44.97
C HIS A 144 -17.69 -38.84 -43.59
N GLY A 145 -17.34 -37.54 -43.62
CA GLY A 145 -17.51 -36.60 -42.50
C GLY A 145 -18.78 -35.72 -42.60
N ARG A 146 -19.00 -34.85 -41.60
CA ARG A 146 -20.10 -33.86 -41.53
C ARG A 146 -19.65 -32.56 -40.86
N ILE A 147 -20.50 -31.52 -40.91
CA ILE A 147 -20.30 -30.18 -40.37
C ILE A 147 -21.49 -29.80 -39.46
N TYR A 148 -21.20 -29.16 -38.33
CA TYR A 148 -22.13 -28.66 -37.29
C TYR A 148 -22.92 -29.76 -36.52
N PRO A 149 -23.24 -29.65 -35.21
CA PRO A 149 -23.22 -28.48 -34.29
C PRO A 149 -21.84 -27.89 -33.95
N LYS A 150 -21.83 -26.82 -33.16
CA LYS A 150 -20.62 -26.12 -32.70
C LYS A 150 -19.66 -27.15 -32.06
N PRO A 151 -18.35 -27.17 -32.38
CA PRO A 151 -17.53 -28.37 -32.15
C PRO A 151 -17.43 -28.83 -30.69
N THR A 152 -17.49 -27.88 -29.75
CA THR A 152 -17.50 -28.10 -28.31
C THR A 152 -18.25 -26.96 -27.62
N GLU A 153 -19.00 -27.32 -26.57
CA GLU A 153 -19.43 -26.42 -25.50
C GLU A 153 -18.40 -26.52 -24.34
N SER A 154 -18.38 -25.57 -23.39
CA SER A 154 -17.49 -25.69 -22.23
C SER A 154 -17.93 -26.85 -21.32
N GLU A 155 -17.01 -27.74 -20.97
CA GLU A 155 -17.30 -28.90 -20.13
C GLU A 155 -17.72 -28.48 -18.71
N LEU A 156 -18.73 -29.14 -18.14
CA LEU A 156 -19.17 -28.93 -16.75
C LEU A 156 -18.01 -29.05 -15.75
N HIS A 157 -17.07 -29.99 -15.95
CA HIS A 157 -15.90 -30.13 -15.07
C HIS A 157 -14.95 -28.91 -15.16
N LEU A 158 -14.82 -28.29 -16.33
CA LEU A 158 -14.04 -27.06 -16.51
C LEU A 158 -14.72 -25.88 -15.81
N ALA A 159 -16.04 -25.74 -15.96
CA ALA A 159 -16.80 -24.69 -15.27
C ALA A 159 -16.79 -24.87 -13.74
N ASN A 160 -16.93 -26.10 -13.23
CA ASN A 160 -16.75 -26.42 -11.80
C ASN A 160 -15.35 -25.99 -11.31
N SER A 161 -14.31 -26.28 -12.10
CA SER A 161 -12.92 -25.93 -11.76
C SER A 161 -12.71 -24.41 -11.72
N ILE A 162 -13.25 -23.69 -12.70
CA ILE A 162 -13.21 -22.22 -12.74
C ILE A 162 -13.99 -21.63 -11.56
N GLN A 163 -15.20 -22.15 -11.26
CA GLN A 163 -15.99 -21.74 -10.11
C GLN A 163 -15.21 -21.90 -8.80
N SER A 164 -14.62 -23.08 -8.53
CA SER A 164 -13.87 -23.31 -7.28
C SER A 164 -12.65 -22.39 -7.12
N ILE A 165 -11.94 -22.08 -8.22
CA ILE A 165 -10.82 -21.13 -8.16
C ILE A 165 -11.34 -19.70 -7.96
N THR A 166 -12.43 -19.31 -8.63
CA THR A 166 -13.09 -18.02 -8.42
C THR A 166 -13.60 -17.86 -7.00
N ASP A 167 -14.14 -18.92 -6.38
CA ASP A 167 -14.64 -18.90 -4.99
C ASP A 167 -13.52 -18.60 -3.99
N GLY A 168 -12.35 -19.23 -4.17
CA GLY A 168 -11.16 -18.93 -3.37
C GLY A 168 -10.64 -17.51 -3.58
N ILE A 169 -10.51 -17.06 -4.84
CA ILE A 169 -10.07 -15.70 -5.17
C ILE A 169 -10.99 -14.66 -4.55
N CYS A 170 -12.31 -14.77 -4.77
CA CYS A 170 -13.28 -13.76 -4.34
C CYS A 170 -13.44 -13.75 -2.81
N SER A 171 -13.42 -14.92 -2.16
CA SER A 171 -13.40 -15.01 -0.70
C SER A 171 -12.18 -14.32 -0.08
N PHE A 172 -10.99 -14.48 -0.67
CA PHE A 172 -9.77 -13.84 -0.16
C PHE A 172 -9.77 -12.33 -0.43
N MET A 173 -10.16 -11.91 -1.65
CA MET A 173 -10.31 -10.50 -2.01
C MET A 173 -11.23 -9.72 -1.06
N ILE A 174 -12.38 -10.30 -0.69
CA ILE A 174 -13.34 -9.65 0.20
C ILE A 174 -12.78 -9.50 1.63
N HIS A 175 -12.03 -10.50 2.11
CA HIS A 175 -11.42 -10.45 3.44
C HIS A 175 -10.30 -9.40 3.53
N GLU A 176 -9.38 -9.37 2.56
CA GLU A 176 -8.33 -8.35 2.51
C GLU A 176 -8.92 -6.96 2.26
N LEU A 177 -9.97 -6.84 1.43
CA LEU A 177 -10.70 -5.58 1.23
C LEU A 177 -11.27 -5.06 2.56
N ALA A 178 -11.91 -5.89 3.38
CA ALA A 178 -12.46 -5.47 4.67
C ALA A 178 -11.36 -4.95 5.61
N ILE A 179 -10.27 -5.70 5.76
CA ILE A 179 -9.14 -5.33 6.63
C ILE A 179 -8.51 -3.99 6.20
N GLN A 180 -8.29 -3.81 4.89
CA GLN A 180 -7.60 -2.64 4.36
C GLN A 180 -8.53 -1.42 4.27
N TYR A 181 -9.83 -1.63 4.02
CA TYR A 181 -10.83 -0.56 4.05
C TYR A 181 -11.04 -0.02 5.47
N GLU A 182 -11.06 -0.88 6.49
CA GLU A 182 -11.19 -0.41 7.88
C GLU A 182 -9.96 0.39 8.32
N ILE A 183 -8.75 -0.07 7.97
CA ILE A 183 -7.52 0.71 8.22
C ILE A 183 -7.55 2.04 7.47
N LYS A 184 -8.02 2.05 6.22
CA LYS A 184 -8.16 3.31 5.49
C LYS A 184 -9.20 4.23 6.14
N LYS A 185 -10.33 3.74 6.66
CA LYS A 185 -11.25 4.59 7.47
C LYS A 185 -10.53 5.23 8.66
N GLU A 186 -9.66 4.50 9.35
CA GLU A 186 -8.86 5.05 10.46
C GLU A 186 -7.73 5.98 9.99
N GLU A 187 -7.26 5.89 8.75
CA GLU A 187 -6.31 6.84 8.15
C GLU A 187 -7.01 8.09 7.60
N ASP A 188 -8.18 7.95 6.97
CA ASP A 188 -9.01 9.04 6.42
C ASP A 188 -9.65 9.91 7.52
N LYS A 189 -9.81 9.37 8.75
CA LYS A 189 -10.18 10.14 9.94
C LYS A 189 -9.08 11.08 10.43
N LYS A 190 -7.82 10.81 10.12
CA LYS A 190 -6.70 11.54 10.72
C LYS A 190 -6.61 12.95 10.18
N LEU A 191 -6.34 13.86 11.11
CA LEU A 191 -6.06 15.26 10.83
C LEU A 191 -4.85 15.35 9.90
N VAL A 192 -5.01 16.08 8.80
CA VAL A 192 -3.92 16.26 7.84
C VAL A 192 -3.33 17.62 8.10
N TYR A 193 -2.14 17.70 8.69
CA TYR A 193 -1.48 18.95 9.10
C TYR A 193 -1.63 20.13 8.11
N LYS A 194 -1.56 19.87 6.80
CA LYS A 194 -1.69 20.89 5.73
C LYS A 194 -3.14 21.30 5.35
N LYS A 195 -4.15 20.74 6.02
CA LYS A 195 -5.55 21.15 5.91
C LYS A 195 -5.95 21.95 7.15
N GLU A 196 -5.44 21.55 8.31
CA GLU A 196 -5.75 22.18 9.61
C GLU A 196 -4.92 23.46 9.85
N GLU A 197 -4.76 24.32 8.84
CA GLU A 197 -3.86 25.50 8.92
C GLU A 197 -4.26 26.44 10.07
N GLU A 198 -5.56 26.73 10.23
CA GLU A 198 -6.10 27.56 11.32
C GLU A 198 -5.88 26.95 12.72
N TYR A 199 -5.90 25.61 12.82
CA TYR A 199 -5.61 24.91 14.08
C TYR A 199 -4.12 24.99 14.44
N ASN A 200 -3.24 24.82 13.45
CA ASN A 200 -1.80 24.96 13.68
C ASN A 200 -1.48 26.37 14.16
N GLU A 201 -1.98 27.41 13.47
CA GLU A 201 -1.76 28.81 13.86
C GLU A 201 -2.27 29.08 15.29
N TRP A 202 -3.47 28.62 15.65
CA TRP A 202 -3.98 28.72 17.03
C TRP A 202 -3.09 28.01 18.05
N LEU A 203 -2.67 26.77 17.74
CA LEU A 203 -1.87 25.93 18.64
C LEU A 203 -0.46 26.52 18.81
N ASP A 204 0.10 27.14 17.77
CA ASP A 204 1.38 27.83 17.83
C ASP A 204 1.28 29.17 18.58
N ASP A 205 0.23 29.97 18.38
CA ASP A 205 -0.03 31.21 19.14
C ASP A 205 -0.17 30.95 20.66
N GLN A 206 -0.77 29.82 21.07
CA GLN A 206 -0.80 29.41 22.50
C GLN A 206 0.58 28.98 23.04
N ASN A 207 1.58 28.76 22.16
CA ASN A 207 2.85 28.10 22.49
C ASN A 207 4.12 28.89 22.05
N ASP A 208 3.99 30.14 21.56
CA ASP A 208 5.08 31.07 21.17
C ASP A 208 6.14 31.34 22.27
N ASN A 209 5.86 30.90 23.51
CA ASN A 209 6.81 30.88 24.63
C ASN A 209 8.02 29.93 24.43
N LEU A 210 7.99 29.04 23.43
CA LEU A 210 9.01 28.01 23.21
C LEU A 210 10.23 28.52 22.43
N ILE A 211 11.42 28.14 22.88
CA ILE A 211 12.70 28.58 22.29
C ILE A 211 13.10 27.72 21.07
N THR A 212 12.13 27.17 20.34
CA THR A 212 12.33 26.29 19.19
C THR A 212 12.36 27.07 17.87
N LYS A 213 13.21 26.66 16.92
CA LYS A 213 13.19 27.14 15.51
C LYS A 213 12.12 26.44 14.65
N ILE A 214 11.24 25.68 15.28
CA ILE A 214 10.21 24.83 14.67
C ILE A 214 8.94 25.06 15.47
N ASP A 215 7.84 25.20 14.76
CA ASP A 215 6.50 25.45 15.28
C ASP A 215 6.06 24.30 16.20
N PHE A 216 5.34 24.62 17.27
CA PHE A 216 4.92 23.64 18.29
C PHE A 216 3.93 22.63 17.72
N SER A 217 2.95 23.10 16.93
CA SER A 217 1.98 22.27 16.20
C SER A 217 2.71 21.25 15.32
N ARG A 218 3.77 21.68 14.61
CA ARG A 218 4.61 20.85 13.75
C ARG A 218 5.36 19.78 14.54
N LEU A 219 5.99 20.18 15.65
CA LEU A 219 6.76 19.29 16.52
C LEU A 219 5.84 18.25 17.16
N LEU A 220 4.66 18.66 17.63
CA LEU A 220 3.63 17.77 18.19
C LEU A 220 3.10 16.79 17.14
N PHE A 221 2.77 17.24 15.94
CA PHE A 221 2.30 16.38 14.84
C PHE A 221 3.33 15.30 14.46
N ASP A 222 4.60 15.69 14.26
CA ASP A 222 5.64 14.77 13.78
C ASP A 222 6.16 13.78 14.85
N ASN A 223 5.96 14.07 16.14
CA ASN A 223 6.52 13.27 17.25
C ASN A 223 5.48 12.69 18.23
N SER A 224 4.24 13.18 18.22
CA SER A 224 3.18 12.80 19.17
C SER A 224 1.78 13.05 18.58
N TYR A 225 1.53 12.52 17.38
CA TYR A 225 0.26 12.66 16.66
C TYR A 225 -1.00 12.45 17.54
N GLU A 226 -0.98 11.44 18.42
CA GLU A 226 -2.10 11.14 19.33
C GLU A 226 -2.48 12.35 20.22
N LYS A 227 -1.48 13.14 20.67
CA LYS A 227 -1.71 14.37 21.46
C LYS A 227 -2.10 15.57 20.60
N TYR A 228 -1.62 15.63 19.35
CA TYR A 228 -2.07 16.63 18.37
C TYR A 228 -3.56 16.42 18.02
N GLU A 229 -4.00 15.17 17.92
CA GLU A 229 -5.40 14.79 17.72
C GLU A 229 -6.25 15.00 18.98
N GLU A 230 -5.74 14.67 20.16
CA GLU A 230 -6.39 14.92 21.45
C GLU A 230 -6.70 16.41 21.66
N ILE A 231 -5.71 17.30 21.50
CA ILE A 231 -5.88 18.76 21.69
C ILE A 231 -6.85 19.36 20.65
N TYR A 232 -6.89 18.83 19.42
CA TYR A 232 -7.85 19.28 18.41
C TYR A 232 -9.29 19.03 18.83
N TYR A 233 -9.59 17.80 19.26
CA TYR A 233 -10.96 17.40 19.64
C TYR A 233 -11.35 17.87 21.06
N ALA A 234 -10.38 18.09 21.97
CA ALA A 234 -10.65 18.48 23.35
C ALA A 234 -10.64 20.00 23.58
N GLU A 235 -9.76 20.76 22.91
CA GLU A 235 -9.59 22.20 23.14
C GLU A 235 -9.99 23.04 21.91
N TYR A 236 -9.48 22.72 20.72
CA TYR A 236 -9.71 23.57 19.53
C TYR A 236 -11.17 23.59 19.07
N GLN A 237 -11.90 22.47 19.18
CA GLN A 237 -13.34 22.46 18.86
C GLN A 237 -14.18 23.29 19.84
N ASP A 238 -13.81 23.36 21.12
CA ASP A 238 -14.48 24.24 22.11
C ASP A 238 -14.16 25.72 21.85
N HIS A 239 -12.92 26.01 21.45
CA HIS A 239 -12.50 27.33 20.96
C HIS A 239 -13.29 27.78 19.71
N LEU A 240 -13.56 26.88 18.75
CA LEU A 240 -14.42 27.21 17.60
C LEU A 240 -15.88 27.46 18.02
N LEU A 241 -16.45 26.64 18.90
CA LEU A 241 -17.83 26.83 19.38
C LEU A 241 -18.01 28.15 20.14
N THR A 242 -17.03 28.56 20.94
CA THR A 242 -17.04 29.84 21.65
C THR A 242 -16.83 31.06 20.73
N LEU A 243 -16.26 30.87 19.53
CA LEU A 243 -16.16 31.90 18.49
C LEU A 243 -17.44 32.06 17.64
N GLU A 244 -18.20 30.99 17.38
CA GLU A 244 -19.46 31.07 16.62
C GLU A 244 -20.63 31.63 17.46
N GLY A 245 -20.64 31.34 18.77
CA GLY A 245 -21.20 32.21 19.82
C GLY A 245 -22.70 32.11 20.14
N GLU A 246 -23.02 31.44 21.26
CA GLU A 246 -24.19 31.73 22.12
C GLU A 246 -23.90 31.25 23.57
N ASP A 247 -24.25 32.07 24.57
CA ASP A 247 -24.20 31.88 26.04
C ASP A 247 -23.37 30.71 26.65
N ALA A 248 -22.11 31.00 27.01
CA ALA A 248 -21.29 30.15 27.89
C ALA A 248 -21.26 30.67 29.34
N GLU A 249 -22.20 30.25 30.19
CA GLU A 249 -22.00 30.27 31.65
C GLU A 249 -21.21 29.03 32.09
N ASP A 250 -20.16 29.23 32.89
CA ASP A 250 -19.26 28.20 33.47
C ASP A 250 -18.64 27.18 32.47
N SER A 251 -17.64 27.62 31.71
CA SER A 251 -16.46 26.77 31.45
C SER A 251 -15.24 27.38 32.16
N ALA A 252 -14.41 26.53 32.77
CA ALA A 252 -13.26 26.93 33.56
C ALA A 252 -12.01 26.20 33.10
N ASP A 253 -10.95 26.97 32.87
CA ASP A 253 -9.56 26.51 32.87
C ASP A 253 -9.26 25.37 31.87
N THR A 254 -9.37 25.67 30.57
CA THR A 254 -9.07 24.74 29.46
C THR A 254 -7.57 24.53 29.20
N GLN A 255 -6.67 25.13 30.00
CA GLN A 255 -5.21 25.05 29.79
C GLN A 255 -4.48 23.74 30.25
N PRO A 256 -5.04 22.78 31.03
CA PRO A 256 -4.21 21.80 31.73
C PRO A 256 -3.59 20.70 30.85
N VAL A 257 -4.11 20.44 29.65
CA VAL A 257 -3.53 19.44 28.74
C VAL A 257 -2.36 20.05 27.96
N VAL A 258 -2.54 21.18 27.26
CA VAL A 258 -1.44 21.93 26.64
C VAL A 258 -0.31 22.23 27.65
N GLU A 259 -0.62 22.70 28.86
CA GLU A 259 0.41 22.97 29.88
C GLU A 259 1.20 21.71 30.32
N ALA A 260 0.58 20.53 30.31
CA ALA A 260 1.26 19.28 30.65
C ALA A 260 2.15 18.80 29.48
N VAL A 261 1.62 18.87 28.26
CA VAL A 261 2.31 18.47 27.02
C VAL A 261 3.51 19.37 26.72
N GLN A 262 3.40 20.68 26.96
CA GLN A 262 4.54 21.62 26.94
C GLN A 262 5.69 21.15 27.82
N LYS A 263 5.41 20.82 29.09
CA LYS A 263 6.44 20.42 30.07
C LYS A 263 7.11 19.10 29.70
N GLU A 264 6.38 18.19 29.07
CA GLU A 264 6.91 16.93 28.54
C GLU A 264 7.81 17.17 27.31
N ILE A 265 7.36 17.99 26.35
CA ILE A 265 8.14 18.34 25.15
C ILE A 265 9.41 19.14 25.50
N ILE A 266 9.34 20.08 26.45
CA ILE A 266 10.51 20.80 26.98
C ILE A 266 11.51 19.83 27.64
N SER A 267 11.07 18.67 28.14
CA SER A 267 11.96 17.62 28.67
C SER A 267 12.59 16.72 27.59
N LEU A 268 12.04 16.72 26.37
CA LEU A 268 12.53 15.96 25.21
C LEU A 268 13.48 16.78 24.33
N VAL A 269 13.38 18.11 24.33
CA VAL A 269 14.32 19.00 23.67
C VAL A 269 15.57 19.18 24.55
N ASN A 270 16.73 18.73 24.07
CA ASN A 270 17.99 18.89 24.80
C ASN A 270 18.33 20.38 24.99
N THR A 271 18.82 20.75 26.18
CA THR A 271 19.20 22.13 26.57
C THR A 271 20.52 22.61 25.97
N PHE A 272 20.78 22.24 24.70
CA PHE A 272 21.97 22.59 23.94
C PHE A 272 21.89 24.05 23.45
N ASP A 273 22.68 24.95 24.05
CA ASP A 273 22.86 26.31 23.56
C ASP A 273 24.06 26.40 22.58
N GLU A 274 23.75 26.61 21.31
CA GLU A 274 24.70 26.85 20.22
C GLU A 274 25.75 27.93 20.59
N LYS A 275 25.32 29.00 21.29
CA LYS A 275 26.14 30.21 21.52
C LYS A 275 27.20 30.03 22.59
N THR A 276 26.95 29.20 23.60
CA THR A 276 27.94 28.84 24.62
C THR A 276 28.72 27.57 24.27
N PHE A 277 28.20 26.71 23.39
CA PHE A 277 28.92 25.51 22.98
C PHE A 277 30.12 25.79 22.07
N TRP A 278 30.00 26.66 21.06
CA TRP A 278 31.05 26.89 20.06
C TRP A 278 32.08 27.94 20.49
N THR A 279 33.02 27.52 21.32
CA THR A 279 34.25 28.29 21.61
C THR A 279 35.19 28.35 20.41
N GLU A 280 36.09 29.33 20.37
CA GLU A 280 37.11 29.46 19.32
C GLU A 280 37.95 28.17 19.17
N GLU A 281 38.32 27.53 20.30
CA GLU A 281 39.05 26.26 20.32
C GLU A 281 38.26 25.11 19.66
N ARG A 282 36.95 25.01 19.93
CA ARG A 282 36.09 23.98 19.32
C ARG A 282 35.88 24.24 17.82
N LEU A 283 35.84 25.50 17.40
CA LEU A 283 35.80 25.86 15.98
C LEU A 283 37.13 25.57 15.25
N GLU A 284 38.29 25.70 15.91
CA GLU A 284 39.56 25.26 15.34
C GLU A 284 39.66 23.73 15.23
N LYS A 285 39.19 22.98 16.25
CA LYS A 285 39.07 21.51 16.19
C LYS A 285 38.16 21.07 15.04
N LEU A 286 36.98 21.69 14.91
CA LEU A 286 36.03 21.45 13.81
C LEU A 286 36.66 21.65 12.43
N LYS A 287 37.41 22.74 12.25
CA LYS A 287 38.16 23.05 11.01
C LYS A 287 39.21 22.00 10.68
N ALA A 288 40.04 21.64 11.67
CA ALA A 288 41.07 20.63 11.48
C ALA A 288 40.47 19.27 11.11
N TYR A 289 39.40 18.87 11.80
CA TYR A 289 38.70 17.62 11.54
C TYR A 289 38.06 17.60 10.13
N ALA A 290 37.25 18.61 9.78
CA ALA A 290 36.59 18.72 8.47
C ALA A 290 37.58 18.78 7.29
N LEU A 291 38.78 19.33 7.51
CA LEU A 291 39.86 19.29 6.53
C LEU A 291 40.47 17.88 6.39
N SER A 292 40.67 17.16 7.50
CA SER A 292 41.27 15.82 7.50
C SER A 292 40.36 14.70 6.94
N GLN A 293 39.03 14.85 7.05
CA GLN A 293 38.04 13.86 6.58
C GLN A 293 37.34 14.25 5.27
N ASP A 294 37.82 15.29 4.57
CA ASP A 294 37.21 15.81 3.34
C ASP A 294 35.70 16.15 3.46
N LEU A 295 35.33 16.81 4.57
CA LEU A 295 33.96 17.24 4.89
C LEU A 295 33.77 18.76 4.71
N TYR A 296 32.53 19.22 4.53
CA TYR A 296 32.17 20.63 4.56
C TYR A 296 32.03 21.13 6.00
N GLU A 297 32.81 22.15 6.38
CA GLU A 297 32.86 22.73 7.73
C GLU A 297 31.48 23.17 8.23
N ASP A 298 30.80 24.06 7.48
CA ASP A 298 29.49 24.62 7.88
C ASP A 298 28.42 23.54 8.07
N LYS A 299 28.50 22.47 7.28
CA LYS A 299 27.55 21.35 7.35
C LYS A 299 27.89 20.38 8.47
N LEU A 300 29.17 20.18 8.78
CA LEU A 300 29.58 19.41 9.95
C LEU A 300 29.19 20.13 11.24
N LYS A 301 29.27 21.47 11.28
CA LYS A 301 28.71 22.29 12.38
C LYS A 301 27.22 22.00 12.58
N SER A 302 26.42 22.18 11.52
CA SER A 302 24.97 21.92 11.56
C SER A 302 24.62 20.47 11.88
N PHE A 303 25.41 19.49 11.42
CA PHE A 303 25.22 18.08 11.72
C PHE A 303 25.40 17.76 13.22
N ILE A 304 26.43 18.37 13.85
CA ILE A 304 26.71 18.22 15.27
C ILE A 304 25.64 18.93 16.13
N GLU A 305 25.13 20.07 15.66
CA GLU A 305 24.02 20.79 16.28
C GLU A 305 22.71 20.00 16.22
N ASP A 306 22.32 19.51 15.04
CA ASP A 306 21.16 18.63 14.84
C ASP A 306 21.27 17.39 15.75
N TYR A 307 22.46 16.79 15.88
CA TYR A 307 22.71 15.62 16.72
C TYR A 307 22.48 15.90 18.20
N TYR A 308 23.09 16.94 18.77
CA TYR A 308 22.91 17.25 20.19
C TYR A 308 21.49 17.71 20.53
N PHE A 309 20.89 18.53 19.67
CA PHE A 309 19.57 19.11 19.91
C PHE A 309 18.46 18.04 19.86
N SER A 310 18.56 17.08 18.93
CA SER A 310 17.61 15.97 18.81
C SER A 310 17.91 14.77 19.71
N GLY A 311 19.18 14.54 20.08
CA GLY A 311 19.63 13.33 20.78
C GLY A 311 19.54 12.04 19.96
N ILE A 312 19.27 12.13 18.64
CA ILE A 312 18.99 11.00 17.75
C ILE A 312 20.11 10.84 16.72
N GLU A 313 20.49 9.60 16.39
CA GLU A 313 21.49 9.30 15.35
C GLU A 313 21.09 9.94 14.00
N PRO A 314 21.92 10.83 13.40
CA PRO A 314 21.51 11.57 12.21
C PRO A 314 21.27 10.67 10.99
N ARG A 315 20.15 10.90 10.29
CA ARG A 315 19.77 10.11 9.11
C ARG A 315 20.85 10.20 8.01
N ARG A 316 21.11 9.07 7.34
CA ARG A 316 22.19 8.92 6.34
C ARG A 316 22.18 9.95 5.22
N ASP A 317 21.02 10.53 4.90
CA ASP A 317 20.90 11.56 3.86
C ASP A 317 21.54 12.90 4.30
N LYS A 318 21.45 13.27 5.59
CA LYS A 318 22.20 14.40 6.18
C LYS A 318 23.71 14.16 6.13
N VAL A 319 24.14 12.94 6.47
CA VAL A 319 25.57 12.53 6.41
C VAL A 319 26.13 12.70 4.99
N TYR A 320 25.33 12.34 3.97
CA TYR A 320 25.70 12.48 2.56
C TYR A 320 25.87 13.95 2.14
N GLU A 321 25.14 14.90 2.75
CA GLU A 321 25.31 16.33 2.47
C GLU A 321 26.63 16.89 3.01
N VAL A 322 27.14 16.35 4.12
CA VAL A 322 28.37 16.81 4.81
C VAL A 322 29.65 16.45 4.03
N MET A 323 29.63 15.39 3.21
CA MET A 323 30.78 14.94 2.43
C MET A 323 31.10 15.85 1.23
N LYS A 324 32.38 16.19 1.00
CA LYS A 324 32.80 16.88 -0.25
C LYS A 324 32.72 15.97 -1.48
N TYR A 325 33.01 14.68 -1.30
CA TYR A 325 33.05 13.69 -2.38
C TYR A 325 32.07 12.55 -2.09
N PRO A 326 30.91 12.46 -2.78
CA PRO A 326 29.90 11.45 -2.48
C PRO A 326 30.33 10.05 -2.93
N PRO A 327 30.06 9.00 -2.13
CA PRO A 327 30.45 7.63 -2.45
C PRO A 327 29.64 7.01 -3.61
N SER A 328 30.26 6.00 -4.25
CA SER A 328 29.64 5.20 -5.32
C SER A 328 28.34 4.54 -4.85
N LEU A 329 27.42 4.27 -5.78
CA LEU A 329 26.14 3.59 -5.45
C LEU A 329 26.32 2.20 -4.83
N ALA A 330 27.46 1.52 -5.08
CA ALA A 330 27.75 0.23 -4.46
C ALA A 330 28.23 0.38 -3.00
N ASP A 331 29.07 1.40 -2.73
CA ASP A 331 29.76 1.57 -1.46
C ASP A 331 29.00 2.48 -0.48
N ARG A 332 28.04 3.27 -0.99
CA ARG A 332 27.30 4.33 -0.26
C ARG A 332 26.78 3.89 1.10
N ARG A 333 26.21 2.68 1.22
CA ARG A 333 25.67 2.19 2.50
C ARG A 333 26.77 2.03 3.57
N THR A 334 27.93 1.53 3.17
CA THR A 334 29.06 1.26 4.06
C THR A 334 29.81 2.56 4.40
N VAL A 335 30.08 3.39 3.40
CA VAL A 335 30.80 4.66 3.60
C VAL A 335 29.99 5.63 4.45
N LEU A 336 28.68 5.76 4.23
CA LEU A 336 27.86 6.65 5.06
C LEU A 336 27.78 6.18 6.51
N LEU A 337 27.72 4.87 6.79
CA LEU A 337 27.76 4.35 8.17
C LEU A 337 29.06 4.73 8.88
N VAL A 338 30.21 4.49 8.25
CA VAL A 338 31.52 4.81 8.82
C VAL A 338 31.70 6.32 9.05
N VAL A 339 31.17 7.16 8.15
CA VAL A 339 31.19 8.63 8.33
C VAL A 339 30.20 9.08 9.43
N THR A 340 29.05 8.43 9.61
CA THR A 340 28.17 8.67 10.77
C THR A 340 28.90 8.36 12.08
N GLU A 341 29.49 7.17 12.18
CA GLU A 341 30.19 6.70 13.38
C GLU A 341 31.31 7.68 13.78
N PHE A 342 32.21 8.01 12.86
CA PHE A 342 33.30 8.95 13.14
C PHE A 342 32.84 10.38 13.45
N ALA A 343 31.76 10.87 12.82
CA ALA A 343 31.22 12.21 13.10
C ALA A 343 30.53 12.30 14.46
N ILE A 344 29.93 11.20 14.94
CA ILE A 344 29.35 11.09 16.29
C ILE A 344 30.45 10.93 17.35
N GLU A 345 31.48 10.12 17.10
CA GLU A 345 32.65 10.03 17.97
C GLU A 345 33.31 11.42 18.15
N PHE A 346 33.52 12.15 17.05
CA PHE A 346 34.05 13.51 17.10
C PHE A 346 33.13 14.52 17.80
N ALA A 347 31.80 14.35 17.71
CA ALA A 347 30.86 15.14 18.50
C ALA A 347 31.08 14.87 20.00
N GLU A 348 30.98 13.62 20.46
CA GLU A 348 31.18 13.32 21.88
C GLU A 348 32.59 13.67 22.38
N GLU A 349 33.64 13.67 21.54
CA GLU A 349 34.93 14.29 21.88
C GLU A 349 34.82 15.80 22.13
N LEU A 350 34.20 16.58 21.23
CA LEU A 350 33.99 18.02 21.40
C LEU A 350 33.16 18.37 22.64
N LYS A 351 32.22 17.50 23.03
CA LYS A 351 31.39 17.64 24.23
C LYS A 351 32.19 17.51 25.53
N ASN A 352 33.19 16.63 25.52
CA ASN A 352 34.04 16.31 26.66
C ASN A 352 35.36 17.14 26.70
N SER A 353 35.58 18.03 25.72
CA SER A 353 36.72 18.96 25.65
C SER A 353 36.30 20.41 25.84
#